data_AF-A0A2G9TDW7-F1
#
_entry.id   AF-A0A2G9TDW7-F1
#
_cell.length_a   1.000
_cell.length_b   1.000
_cell.length_c   1.000
_cell.angle_alpha   90.00
_cell.angle_beta   90.00
_cell.angle_gamma   90.00
#
_symmetry.space_group_name_H-M   'P 1'
#
loop_
_entity.id
_entity.type
_entity.pdbx_description
1 polymer ?
#
loop_
_entity_poly.entity_id
_entity_poly.type
_entity_poly.pdbx_seq_one_letter_code
_entity_poly.pdbx_strand_id
1 'polypeptide(L)' 'MATLGQGVLQWDADGTVLSKEQKQFYEKNGYLLIRNCVPSYELERYKRRFKVILKPNITPT' A
#
# COMPACT_ATOMS: atom_id res chain seq x y z
N MET A 1 14.85 0.23 22.92
CA MET A 1 14.63 0.28 21.46
C MET A 1 13.28 0.94 21.23
N ALA A 2 13.23 2.04 20.48
CA ALA A 2 11.97 2.72 20.20
C ALA A 2 11.19 1.88 19.18
N THR A 3 9.98 1.44 19.52
CA THR A 3 9.12 0.73 18.58
C THR A 3 8.52 1.76 17.61
N LEU A 4 8.54 1.44 16.32
CA LEU A 4 7.91 2.29 15.30
C LEU A 4 6.43 2.49 15.69
N GLY A 5 5.94 3.73 15.75
CA GLY A 5 4.53 4.02 16.04
C GLY A 5 4.06 3.78 17.48
N GLN A 6 4.96 3.87 18.46
CA GLN A 6 4.64 3.72 19.88
C GLN A 6 3.49 4.65 20.30
N GLY A 7 2.36 4.05 20.71
CA GLY A 7 1.12 4.74 21.13
C GLY A 7 -0.04 4.72 20.13
N VAL A 8 0.18 4.38 18.85
CA VAL A 8 -0.87 4.38 17.80
C VAL A 8 -1.30 2.96 17.41
N LEU A 9 -0.38 1.99 17.51
CA LEU A 9 -0.61 0.59 17.15
C LEU A 9 -0.41 -0.31 18.37
N GLN A 10 -1.40 -1.17 18.64
CA GLN A 10 -1.23 -2.30 19.56
C GLN A 10 -0.48 -3.40 18.81
N TRP A 11 0.80 -3.58 19.14
CA TRP A 11 1.73 -4.48 18.45
C TRP A 11 1.59 -5.95 18.84
N ASP A 12 1.10 -6.18 20.06
CA ASP A 12 1.02 -7.49 20.71
C ASP A 12 -0.37 -8.15 20.64
N ALA A 13 -1.33 -7.48 20.00
CA ALA A 13 -2.69 -7.97 19.77
C ALA A 13 -3.07 -8.01 18.29
N ASP A 14 -4.05 -8.83 17.93
CA ASP A 14 -4.64 -8.82 16.59
C ASP A 14 -5.41 -7.50 16.35
N GLY A 15 -5.33 -7.00 15.12
CA GLY A 15 -6.12 -5.85 14.67
C GLY A 15 -7.26 -6.26 13.75
N THR A 16 -8.06 -5.29 13.31
CA THR A 16 -9.18 -5.50 12.38
C THR A 16 -8.73 -5.92 10.97
N VAL A 17 -7.55 -5.46 10.55
CA VAL A 17 -7.01 -5.65 9.19
C VAL A 17 -5.71 -6.47 9.20
N LEU A 18 -4.87 -6.26 10.21
CA LEU A 18 -3.57 -6.92 10.34
C LEU A 18 -3.52 -7.79 11.58
N SER A 19 -3.08 -9.04 11.43
CA SER A 19 -2.81 -9.92 12.56
C SER A 19 -1.57 -9.50 13.33
N LYS A 20 -1.43 -9.98 14.56
CA LYS A 20 -0.24 -9.81 15.39
C LYS A 20 1.01 -10.28 14.65
N GLU A 21 0.97 -11.46 14.03
CA GLU A 21 2.10 -12.02 13.29
C GLU A 21 2.53 -11.11 12.13
N GLN A 22 1.58 -10.52 11.41
CA GLN A 22 1.88 -9.57 10.33
C GLN A 22 2.52 -8.28 10.86
N LYS A 23 2.08 -7.78 12.02
CA LYS A 23 2.70 -6.63 12.70
C LYS A 23 4.13 -6.94 13.13
N GLN A 24 4.36 -8.10 13.73
CA GLN A 24 5.69 -8.56 14.13
C GLN A 24 6.60 -8.80 12.92
N PHE A 25 6.05 -9.35 11.83
CA PHE A 25 6.77 -9.49 10.58
C PHE A 25 7.21 -8.12 10.04
N TYR A 26 6.31 -7.13 10.04
CA TYR A 26 6.63 -5.77 9.61
C TYR A 26 7.70 -5.13 10.50
N GLU A 27 7.59 -5.26 11.82
CA GLU A 27 8.58 -4.77 12.78
C GLU A 27 9.97 -5.37 12.54
N LYS A 28 10.04 -6.68 12.23
CA LYS A 28 11.30 -7.39 12.00
C LYS A 28 11.91 -7.14 10.61
N ASN A 29 11.08 -7.04 9.56
CA ASN A 29 11.55 -7.05 8.17
C ASN A 29 11.43 -5.69 7.47
N GLY A 30 10.67 -4.74 8.03
CA GLY A 30 10.45 -3.40 7.47
C GLY A 30 9.45 -3.32 6.31
N TYR A 31 8.84 -4.45 5.91
CA TYR A 31 7.82 -4.48 4.85
C TYR A 31 6.74 -5.52 5.15
N LEU A 32 5.60 -5.40 4.47
CA LEU A 32 4.50 -6.36 4.53
C LEU A 32 3.83 -6.47 3.15
N LEU A 33 3.45 -7.69 2.76
CA LEU A 33 2.68 -7.93 1.53
C LEU A 33 1.20 -8.05 1.85
N ILE A 34 0.39 -7.11 1.37
CA ILE A 34 -1.07 -7.17 1.45
C ILE A 34 -1.63 -7.49 0.06
N ARG A 35 -2.14 -8.72 -0.10
CA ARG A 35 -2.76 -9.15 -1.35
C ARG A 35 -4.12 -8.48 -1.55
N ASN A 36 -4.42 -8.12 -2.80
CA ASN A 36 -5.70 -7.52 -3.18
C ASN A 36 -6.08 -6.25 -2.39
N CYS A 37 -5.08 -5.49 -1.92
CA CYS A 37 -5.31 -4.23 -1.20
C CYS A 37 -6.05 -3.19 -2.06
N VAL A 38 -5.81 -3.20 -3.37
CA VAL A 38 -6.46 -2.32 -4.33
C VAL A 38 -7.31 -3.15 -5.29
N PRO A 39 -8.62 -2.83 -5.44
CA PRO A 39 -9.47 -3.49 -6.42
C PRO A 39 -8.96 -3.31 -7.86
N SER A 40 -9.17 -4.31 -8.71
CA SER A 40 -8.69 -4.29 -10.10
C SER A 40 -9.19 -3.10 -10.91
N TYR A 41 -10.42 -2.62 -10.66
CA TYR A 41 -10.98 -1.48 -11.39
C TYR A 41 -10.25 -0.16 -11.07
N GLU A 42 -9.77 0.03 -9.83
CA GLU A 42 -8.95 1.19 -9.46
C GLU A 42 -7.58 1.11 -10.14
N LEU A 43 -6.96 -0.08 -10.19
CA LEU A 43 -5.70 -0.28 -10.90
C LEU A 43 -5.82 0.12 -12.39
N GLU A 44 -6.90 -0.29 -13.05
CA GLU A 44 -7.15 0.09 -14.45
C GLU A 44 -7.40 1.60 -14.62
N ARG A 45 -8.08 2.23 -13.66
CA ARG A 45 -8.25 3.68 -13.65
C ARG A 45 -6.92 4.42 -13.55
N TYR A 46 -6.01 3.99 -12.66
CA TYR A 46 -4.68 4.57 -12.54
C TYR A 46 -3.84 4.39 -13.81
N LYS A 47 -3.88 3.21 -14.43
CA LYS A 47 -3.21 2.95 -15.72
C LYS A 47 -3.73 3.88 -16.83
N ARG A 48 -5.05 4.09 -16.94
CA ARG A 48 -5.62 5.02 -17.92
C ARG A 48 -5.14 6.44 -17.69
N ARG A 49 -5.19 6.92 -16.44
CA ARG A 49 -4.74 8.28 -16.10
C ARG A 49 -3.25 8.47 -16.41
N PHE A 50 -2.43 7.48 -16.11
CA PHE A 50 -1.01 7.51 -16.44
C PHE A 50 -0.77 7.63 -17.96
N LYS A 51 -1.51 6.86 -18.79
CA LYS A 51 -1.42 6.96 -20.25
C LYS A 51 -1.85 8.33 -20.80
N VAL A 52 -2.84 8.97 -20.18
CA VAL A 52 -3.26 10.33 -20.56
C VAL A 52 -2.15 11.34 -20.29
N ILE A 53 -1.51 11.27 -19.13
CA ILE A 53 -0.41 12.17 -18.75
C ILE A 53 0.80 11.97 -19.68
N LEU A 54 1.11 10.72 -20.03
CA LEU A 54 2.25 10.39 -20.87
C LEU A 54 2.08 10.71 -22.35
N LYS A 55 0.88 11.00 -22.84
CA LYS A 55 0.67 11.46 -24.22
C LYS A 55 0.82 12.99 -24.25
N PRO A 56 2.00 13.56 -24.59
CA PRO A 56 2.04 14.95 -24.97
C PRO A 56 1.09 15.13 -26.16
N ASN A 57 0.37 16.26 -26.18
CA ASN A 57 -0.50 16.62 -27.30
C ASN A 57 0.31 16.64 -28.60
N ILE A 58 0.34 15.52 -29.33
CA ILE A 58 0.86 15.46 -30.69
C ILE A 58 -0.28 15.96 -31.57
N THR A 59 -0.33 17.28 -31.79
CA THR A 59 -1.11 17.85 -32.88
C THR A 59 -0.47 17.36 -34.19
N PRO A 60 -1.17 16.56 -35.01
CA PRO A 60 -0.66 16.22 -36.33
C PRO A 60 -0.55 17.51 -37.14
N THR A 61 0.66 17.80 -37.63
CA THR A 61 0.94 18.89 -38.58
C THR A 61 0.80 18.36 -40.00
#